data_AF-A0A7S3HV89-F1
#
_entry.id   AF-A0A7S3HV89-F1
#
_cell.length_a   1.000
_cell.length_b   1.000
_cell.length_c   1.000
_cell.angle_alpha   90.00
_cell.angle_beta   90.00
_cell.angle_gamma   90.00
#
_symmetry.space_group_name_H-M   'P 1'
#
loop_
_entity.id
_entity.type
_entity.pdbx_description
1 polymer ?
#
loop_
_entity_poly.entity_id
_entity_poly.type
_entity_poly.pdbx_seq_one_letter_code
_entity_poly.pdbx_strand_id
1 'polypeptide(L)'
;MIYSAHDTQVVNMMNFLQMDYFWTPFASNVIFELKYSAKCLREGAADETCFSVNVAFNGRPLLFPGCSGDLFTLEGCKYGEFFQYIGDKWYSGPSAPDLDAACNTEV
;
A
#
# COMPACT_ATOMS: atom_id res chain seq x y z
N MET A 1 13.25 -0.55 3.95
CA MET A 1 13.06 -0.43 5.41
C MET A 1 12.51 -1.76 5.93
N ILE A 2 12.71 -2.11 7.19
CA ILE A 2 12.17 -3.36 7.78
C ILE A 2 11.52 -2.99 9.12
N TYR A 3 10.29 -3.46 9.32
CA TYR A 3 9.54 -3.32 10.57
C TYR A 3 9.08 -4.71 11.00
N SER A 4 9.27 -5.04 12.28
CA SER A 4 8.79 -6.30 12.87
C SER A 4 7.55 -6.01 13.71
N ALA A 5 6.52 -6.85 13.58
CA ALA A 5 5.28 -6.74 14.32
C ALA A 5 4.67 -8.12 14.58
N HIS A 6 3.60 -8.20 15.37
CA HIS A 6 2.84 -9.42 15.57
C HIS A 6 1.78 -9.60 14.47
N ASP A 7 1.21 -10.80 14.42
CA ASP A 7 0.10 -11.20 13.56
C ASP A 7 -1.06 -10.19 13.56
N THR A 8 -1.47 -9.70 14.72
CA THR A 8 -2.53 -8.69 14.88
C THR A 8 -2.25 -7.38 14.12
N GLN A 9 -1.02 -6.87 14.14
CA GLN A 9 -0.68 -5.69 13.33
C GLN A 9 -0.61 -6.00 11.84
N VAL A 10 -0.21 -7.22 11.45
CA VAL A 10 -0.23 -7.65 10.04
C VAL A 10 -1.67 -7.78 9.53
N VAL A 11 -2.58 -8.35 10.32
CA VAL A 11 -4.03 -8.40 10.07
C VAL A 11 -4.61 -6.99 9.91
N ASN A 12 -4.26 -6.06 10.81
CA ASN A 12 -4.71 -4.67 10.72
C ASN A 12 -4.16 -3.94 9.48
N MET A 13 -2.88 -4.17 9.14
CA MET A 13 -2.26 -3.64 7.91
C MET A 13 -2.97 -4.18 6.66
N MET A 14 -3.31 -5.47 6.63
CA MET A 14 -4.06 -6.04 5.53
C MET A 14 -5.49 -5.47 5.46
N ASN A 15 -6.22 -5.38 6.57
CA ASN A 15 -7.55 -4.74 6.59
C ASN A 15 -7.52 -3.28 6.07
N PHE A 16 -6.47 -2.52 6.39
CA PHE A 16 -6.25 -1.17 5.88
C PHE A 16 -6.00 -1.16 4.35
N LEU A 17 -5.10 -2.02 3.89
CA LEU A 17 -4.70 -2.13 2.47
C LEU A 17 -5.80 -2.74 1.60
N GLN A 18 -6.21 -3.99 1.85
CA GLN A 18 -7.35 -4.65 1.23
C GLN A 18 -7.83 -5.87 2.03
N MET A 19 -9.14 -6.07 2.14
CA MET A 19 -9.75 -7.19 2.87
C MET A 19 -9.64 -8.56 2.16
N ASP A 20 -9.06 -8.64 0.95
CA ASP A 20 -8.90 -9.92 0.23
C ASP A 20 -7.64 -10.67 0.69
N TYR A 21 -7.73 -11.28 1.88
CA TYR A 21 -6.74 -12.23 2.39
C TYR A 21 -7.42 -13.28 3.29
N PHE A 22 -6.98 -14.54 3.17
CA PHE A 22 -7.63 -15.67 3.86
C PHE A 22 -7.12 -15.90 5.29
N TRP A 23 -5.82 -15.70 5.54
CA TRP A 23 -5.17 -15.96 6.82
C TRP A 23 -3.77 -15.34 6.90
N THR A 24 -3.24 -15.24 8.11
CA THR A 24 -1.91 -14.68 8.41
C THR A 24 -0.98 -15.76 9.01
N PRO A 25 -0.16 -16.46 8.19
CA PRO A 25 0.83 -17.43 8.69
C PRO A 25 1.90 -16.84 9.63
N PHE A 26 2.59 -17.73 10.35
CA PHE A 26 3.90 -17.42 10.92
C PHE A 26 4.86 -16.90 9.85
N ALA A 27 5.72 -15.94 10.23
CA ALA A 27 6.60 -15.21 9.31
C ALA A 27 5.88 -14.50 8.14
N SER A 28 4.60 -14.13 8.34
CA SER A 28 3.90 -13.28 7.38
C SER A 28 4.60 -11.97 7.13
N ASN A 29 4.57 -11.50 5.89
CA ASN A 29 5.19 -10.27 5.45
C ASN A 29 4.27 -9.47 4.53
N VAL A 30 4.31 -8.15 4.68
CA VAL A 30 3.78 -7.18 3.71
C VAL A 30 4.99 -6.42 3.17
N ILE A 31 5.22 -6.52 1.87
CA ILE A 31 6.37 -5.93 1.18
C ILE A 31 5.85 -4.77 0.33
N PHE A 32 6.47 -3.59 0.48
CA PHE A 32 6.23 -2.43 -0.38
C PHE A 32 7.49 -2.19 -1.23
N GLU A 33 7.33 -2.20 -2.54
CA GLU A 33 8.39 -1.94 -3.52
C GLU A 33 8.10 -0.64 -4.28
N LEU A 34 8.98 0.37 -4.14
CA LEU A 34 8.98 1.55 -5.00
C LEU A 34 9.84 1.27 -6.23
N LYS A 35 9.22 1.25 -7.41
CA LYS A 35 9.85 0.98 -8.71
C LYS A 35 9.83 2.27 -9.54
N TYR A 36 10.77 2.39 -10.47
CA TYR A 36 10.86 3.53 -11.39
C TYR A 36 10.98 3.06 -12.84
N SER A 37 10.43 3.85 -13.77
CA SER A 37 10.59 3.62 -15.20
C SER A 37 11.86 4.27 -15.72
N ALA A 38 12.88 3.46 -16.01
CA ALA A 38 14.11 3.94 -16.66
C ALA A 38 13.87 4.53 -18.06
N LYS A 39 12.72 4.26 -18.69
CA LYS A 39 12.31 4.91 -19.93
C LYS A 39 11.77 6.32 -19.66
N CYS A 40 10.82 6.44 -18.72
CA CYS A 40 10.21 7.71 -18.33
C CYS A 40 11.27 8.73 -17.88
N LEU A 41 12.20 8.32 -16.99
CA LEU A 41 13.27 9.19 -16.50
C LEU A 41 14.28 9.64 -17.58
N ARG A 42 14.31 9.02 -18.76
CA ARG A 42 15.16 9.43 -19.90
C ARG A 42 14.43 10.28 -20.93
N GLU A 43 13.12 10.10 -21.07
CA GLU A 43 12.33 10.69 -22.16
C GLU A 43 11.41 11.84 -21.70
N GLY A 44 11.15 11.96 -20.39
CA GLY A 44 10.26 12.96 -19.81
C GLY A 44 10.91 13.78 -18.68
N ALA A 45 10.06 14.44 -17.88
CA ALA A 45 10.49 15.07 -16.65
C ALA A 45 10.80 14.00 -15.59
N ALA A 46 11.84 14.23 -14.78
CA ALA A 46 12.21 13.34 -13.67
C ALA A 46 11.33 13.64 -12.44
N ASP A 47 10.04 13.26 -12.52
CA ASP A 47 9.04 13.50 -11.50
C ASP A 47 8.34 12.21 -11.02
N GLU A 48 7.38 12.35 -10.10
CA GLU A 48 6.66 11.25 -9.45
C GLU A 48 5.86 10.37 -10.44
N THR A 49 5.53 10.87 -11.64
CA THR A 49 4.80 10.08 -12.65
C THR A 49 5.65 8.93 -13.21
N CYS A 50 6.97 9.00 -13.07
CA CYS A 50 7.89 7.93 -13.44
C CYS A 50 8.00 6.79 -12.40
N PHE A 51 7.25 6.85 -11.29
CA PHE A 51 7.32 5.88 -10.18
C PHE A 51 6.03 5.07 -10.01
N SER A 52 6.18 3.85 -9.51
CA SER A 52 5.08 2.95 -9.18
C SER A 52 5.34 2.22 -7.85
N VAL A 53 4.25 1.90 -7.15
CA VAL A 53 4.27 1.11 -5.90
C VAL A 53 3.68 -0.27 -6.20
N ASN A 54 4.43 -1.32 -5.90
CA ASN A 54 3.91 -2.69 -5.82
C ASN A 54 3.86 -3.09 -4.34
N VAL A 55 2.74 -3.68 -3.92
CA VAL A 55 2.58 -4.21 -2.56
C VAL A 55 2.27 -5.69 -2.66
N ALA A 56 2.91 -6.52 -1.85
CA ALA A 56 2.67 -7.96 -1.80
C ALA A 56 2.53 -8.47 -0.37
N PHE A 57 1.55 -9.35 -0.15
CA PHE A 57 1.36 -10.09 1.11
C PHE A 57 1.80 -11.53 0.90
N ASN A 58 2.80 -11.99 1.65
CA ASN A 58 3.32 -13.35 1.56
C ASN A 58 3.69 -13.78 0.13
N GLY A 59 4.31 -12.85 -0.62
CA GLY A 59 4.68 -13.04 -2.02
C GLY A 59 3.50 -13.02 -3.02
N ARG A 60 2.26 -12.79 -2.56
CA ARG A 60 1.09 -12.56 -3.43
C ARG A 60 0.87 -11.06 -3.60
N PRO A 61 0.98 -10.50 -4.81
CA PRO A 61 0.77 -9.07 -5.01
C PRO A 61 -0.69 -8.65 -4.81
N LEU A 62 -0.88 -7.40 -4.38
CA LEU A 62 -2.17 -6.81 -4.06
C LEU A 62 -2.62 -5.89 -5.21
N LEU A 63 -3.89 -5.95 -5.57
CA LEU A 63 -4.48 -5.18 -6.66
C LEU A 63 -5.48 -4.16 -6.10
N PHE A 64 -5.12 -2.88 -6.14
CA PHE A 64 -5.92 -1.82 -5.53
C PHE A 64 -6.94 -1.22 -6.53
N PRO A 65 -8.22 -1.05 -6.16
CA PRO A 65 -9.19 -0.32 -6.96
C PRO A 65 -8.72 1.10 -7.32
N GLY A 66 -9.03 1.54 -8.54
CA GLY A 66 -8.68 2.88 -9.03
C GLY A 66 -7.29 3.02 -9.63
N CYS A 67 -6.37 2.07 -9.40
CA CYS A 67 -5.08 2.04 -10.07
C CYS A 67 -5.23 1.70 -11.56
N SER A 68 -4.67 2.51 -12.46
CA SER A 68 -4.83 2.33 -13.91
C SER A 68 -3.95 1.22 -14.48
N GLY A 69 -2.92 0.79 -13.74
CA GLY A 69 -2.03 -0.33 -14.06
C GLY A 69 -1.46 -0.34 -15.48
N ASP A 70 -0.33 0.34 -15.71
CA ASP A 70 0.49 0.12 -16.92
C ASP A 70 1.60 -0.92 -16.72
N LEU A 71 2.04 -1.11 -15.47
CA LEU A 71 2.81 -2.24 -14.95
C LEU A 71 4.24 -2.40 -15.51
N PHE A 72 5.12 -2.91 -14.65
CA PHE A 72 6.43 -3.44 -15.06
C PHE A 72 6.64 -4.87 -14.51
N THR A 73 5.89 -5.88 -14.97
CA THR A 73 4.87 -5.87 -16.05
C THR A 73 3.60 -6.67 -15.72
N LEU A 74 3.36 -7.00 -14.44
CA LEU A 74 2.21 -7.83 -14.00
C LEU A 74 1.42 -7.25 -12.81
N GLU A 75 2.06 -6.77 -11.74
CA GLU A 75 1.34 -6.13 -10.62
C GLU A 75 1.96 -4.79 -10.15
N GLY A 76 1.12 -3.85 -9.71
CA GLY A 76 1.51 -2.54 -9.17
C GLY A 76 0.54 -1.40 -9.53
N CYS A 77 0.71 -0.26 -8.86
CA CYS A 77 -0.08 0.97 -9.02
C CYS A 77 0.85 2.16 -9.29
N LYS A 78 0.45 3.18 -10.06
CA LYS A 78 1.28 4.38 -10.21
C LYS A 78 1.38 5.11 -8.87
N TYR A 79 2.49 5.80 -8.63
CA TYR A 79 2.75 6.42 -7.32
C TYR A 79 1.61 7.36 -6.88
N GLY A 80 1.18 8.28 -7.74
CA GLY A 80 0.07 9.19 -7.44
C GLY A 80 -1.28 8.50 -7.25
N GLU A 81 -1.58 7.44 -8.01
CA GLU A 81 -2.81 6.64 -7.86
C GLU A 81 -2.81 5.87 -6.53
N PHE A 82 -1.66 5.33 -6.12
CA PHE A 82 -1.51 4.67 -4.83
C PHE A 82 -1.66 5.65 -3.66
N PHE A 83 -1.12 6.88 -3.81
CA PHE A 83 -1.28 7.93 -2.81
C PHE A 83 -2.73 8.42 -2.67
N GLN A 84 -3.49 8.48 -3.79
CA GLN A 84 -4.93 8.71 -3.74
C GLN A 84 -5.65 7.55 -3.01
N TYR A 85 -5.34 6.30 -3.38
CA TYR A 85 -5.95 5.11 -2.78
C TYR A 85 -5.76 5.01 -1.26
N ILE A 86 -4.56 5.27 -0.75
CA ILE A 86 -4.31 5.27 0.70
C ILE A 86 -4.89 6.53 1.36
N GLY A 87 -4.89 7.66 0.66
CA GLY A 87 -5.37 8.96 1.16
C GLY A 87 -6.83 8.93 1.62
N ASP A 88 -7.69 8.18 0.92
CA ASP A 88 -9.11 7.98 1.28
C ASP A 88 -9.31 7.26 2.63
N LYS A 89 -8.26 6.65 3.19
CA LYS A 89 -8.31 5.86 4.43
C LYS A 89 -7.29 6.29 5.49
N TRP A 90 -6.38 7.20 5.14
CA TRP A 90 -5.22 7.53 5.95
C TRP A 90 -5.60 8.37 7.17
N TYR A 91 -4.97 8.10 8.31
CA TYR A 91 -5.14 8.87 9.54
C TYR A 91 -4.01 9.89 9.72
N SER A 92 -4.34 11.10 10.14
CA SER A 92 -3.42 12.23 10.23
C SER A 92 -2.27 12.04 11.24
N GLY A 93 -2.38 11.05 12.14
CA GLY A 93 -1.30 10.63 13.03
C GLY A 93 -1.76 9.71 14.17
N PRO A 94 -0.82 9.21 15.00
CA PRO A 94 -1.10 8.28 16.11
C PRO A 94 -1.80 8.94 17.32
N SER A 95 -2.11 10.22 17.25
CA SER A 95 -2.82 11.00 18.28
C SER A 95 -3.65 12.10 17.62
N ALA A 96 -4.19 11.80 16.44
CA ALA A 96 -4.99 12.72 15.65
C ALA A 96 -6.49 12.45 15.85
N PRO A 97 -7.36 13.48 15.82
CA PRO A 97 -8.78 13.31 16.12
C PRO A 97 -9.54 12.39 15.17
N ASP A 98 -9.04 12.17 13.95
CA ASP A 98 -9.62 11.25 12.96
C ASP A 98 -9.39 9.79 13.34
N LEU A 99 -8.20 9.44 13.84
CA LEU A 99 -7.91 8.13 14.42
C LEU A 99 -8.70 7.90 15.72
N ASP A 100 -8.72 8.89 16.62
CA ASP A 100 -9.48 8.80 17.86
C ASP A 100 -10.98 8.61 17.59
N ALA A 101 -11.54 9.33 16.61
CA ALA A 101 -12.94 9.16 16.22
C ALA A 101 -13.23 7.75 15.68
N ALA A 102 -12.34 7.19 14.85
CA ALA A 102 -12.48 5.83 14.34
C ALA A 102 -12.32 4.75 15.44
N CYS A 103 -11.43 4.95 16.41
CA CYS A 103 -11.24 4.02 17.53
C CYS A 103 -12.35 4.10 18.60
N ASN A 104 -13.07 5.22 18.70
CA ASN A 104 -14.14 5.45 19.67
C ASN A 104 -15.55 5.13 19.14
N THR A 105 -15.70 4.55 17.93
CA THR A 105 -17.00 4.02 17.51
C THR A 105 -17.32 2.75 18.29
N GLU A 106 -18.23 2.86 19.27
CA GLU A 106 -18.82 1.70 19.94
C GLU A 106 -19.53 0.79 18.92
N VAL A 107 -19.29 -0.52 19.04
CA VAL A 107 -19.92 -1.60 18.25
C VAL A 107 -20.89 -2.36 19.13
#